data_AF-A0ABD6MM28-F1
#
_entry.id   AF-A0ABD6MM28-F1
#
_cell.length_a   1.000
_cell.length_b   1.000
_cell.length_c   1.000
_cell.angle_alpha   90.00
_cell.angle_beta   90.00
_cell.angle_gamma   90.00
#
_symmetry.space_group_name_H-M   'P 1'
#
loop_
_entity.id
_entity.type
_entity.pdbx_description
1 polymer ?
#
loop_
_entity_poly.entity_id
_entity_poly.type
_entity_poly.pdbx_seq_one_letter_code
_entity_poly.pdbx_strand_id
1 'polypeptide(L)'
;MGPGLGYFLLPAGGALSLTGVITGNGTLISLSWIMWVLGILLILGNRYRRPVDPRALAVAAAAGDARAVRGLRTLALTARAEGRPDTAERLLRQAVKAGDVESMWELGRLVEQREGLTAAEPWFRMAAERGHAVAKRLFRPGGALHPDGADPAP
;
A
#
# COMPACT_ATOMS: atom_id res chain seq x y z
N MET A 1 -9.13 1.36 -32.20
CA MET A 1 -8.37 2.59 -31.87
C MET A 1 -9.36 3.71 -31.68
N GLY A 2 -9.79 3.99 -30.45
CA GLY A 2 -10.77 5.04 -30.16
C GLY A 2 -10.07 6.24 -29.50
N PRO A 3 -10.16 7.46 -30.07
CA PRO A 3 -9.63 8.65 -29.40
C PRO A 3 -10.54 9.03 -28.22
N GLY A 4 -9.93 9.06 -27.03
CA GLY A 4 -10.59 9.30 -25.76
C GLY A 4 -11.12 10.72 -25.60
N LEU A 5 -12.33 10.80 -25.05
CA LEU A 5 -13.16 11.95 -24.68
C LEU A 5 -12.52 13.01 -23.74
N GLY A 6 -11.20 12.99 -23.52
CA GLY A 6 -10.53 13.73 -22.44
C GLY A 6 -10.06 15.15 -22.78
N TYR A 7 -10.14 15.59 -24.04
CA TYR A 7 -9.50 16.84 -24.48
C TYR A 7 -10.45 18.04 -24.64
N PHE A 8 -11.76 17.86 -24.44
CA PHE A 8 -12.76 18.91 -24.68
C PHE A 8 -13.15 19.75 -23.45
N LEU A 9 -12.65 19.42 -22.26
CA LEU A 9 -12.96 20.21 -21.05
C LEU A 9 -12.07 21.46 -20.87
N LEU A 10 -10.96 21.58 -21.59
CA LEU A 10 -10.02 22.70 -21.48
C LEU A 10 -10.54 24.03 -22.09
N PRO A 11 -11.34 24.07 -23.19
CA PRO A 11 -11.93 25.33 -23.65
C PRO A 11 -13.24 25.72 -22.94
N ALA A 12 -13.91 24.81 -22.24
CA ALA A 12 -15.25 25.06 -21.68
C ALA A 12 -15.24 26.11 -20.54
N GLY A 13 -14.22 26.12 -19.69
CA GLY A 13 -14.11 27.07 -18.58
C GLY A 13 -13.80 28.51 -19.04
N GLY A 14 -12.97 28.67 -20.06
CA GLY A 14 -12.63 29.98 -20.64
C GLY A 14 -13.81 30.62 -21.38
N ALA A 15 -14.60 29.83 -22.11
CA ALA A 15 -15.77 30.30 -22.84
C ALA A 15 -16.91 30.79 -21.92
N LEU A 16 -17.04 30.21 -20.71
CA LEU A 16 -18.02 30.61 -19.69
C LEU A 16 -17.64 31.93 -18.98
N SER A 17 -16.34 32.22 -18.82
CA SER A 17 -15.87 33.51 -18.29
C SER A 17 -16.12 34.67 -19.26
N LEU A 18 -15.98 34.42 -20.58
CA LEU A 18 -16.23 35.43 -21.60
C LEU A 18 -17.72 35.80 -21.68
N THR A 19 -18.62 34.81 -21.55
CA THR A 19 -20.06 35.06 -21.52
C THR A 19 -20.51 35.78 -20.24
N GLY A 20 -19.95 35.46 -19.08
CA GLY A 20 -20.27 36.17 -17.81
C GLY A 20 -19.92 37.67 -17.81
N VAL A 21 -18.82 38.05 -18.49
CA VAL A 21 -18.42 39.46 -18.67
C VAL A 21 -19.33 40.18 -19.66
N ILE A 22 -19.77 39.50 -20.73
CA ILE A 22 -20.69 40.05 -21.73
C ILE A 22 -22.12 40.25 -21.17
N THR A 23 -22.57 39.38 -20.25
CA THR A 23 -23.92 39.44 -19.66
C THR A 23 -24.00 40.20 -18.32
N GLY A 24 -22.87 40.66 -17.76
CA GLY A 24 -22.84 41.42 -16.50
C GLY A 24 -23.20 40.61 -15.25
N ASN A 25 -23.04 39.28 -15.28
CA ASN A 25 -23.47 38.39 -14.18
C ASN A 25 -22.29 37.99 -13.28
N GLY A 26 -22.11 38.71 -12.16
CA GLY A 26 -21.00 38.52 -11.23
C GLY A 26 -20.91 37.13 -10.58
N THR A 27 -22.03 36.41 -10.46
CA THR A 27 -22.09 35.05 -9.92
C THR A 27 -21.42 34.02 -10.84
N LEU A 28 -21.56 34.18 -12.16
CA LEU A 28 -20.92 33.31 -13.16
C LEU A 28 -19.39 33.50 -13.18
N ILE A 29 -18.92 34.74 -12.99
CA ILE A 29 -17.49 35.06 -12.89
C ILE A 29 -16.88 34.39 -11.65
N SER A 30 -17.57 34.49 -10.50
CA SER A 30 -17.08 33.92 -9.25
C SER A 30 -17.04 32.38 -9.27
N LEU A 31 -18.05 31.72 -9.85
CA LEU A 31 -18.07 30.26 -9.97
C LEU A 31 -17.01 29.73 -10.94
N SER A 32 -16.70 30.47 -12.00
CA SER A 32 -15.66 30.10 -12.97
C SER A 32 -14.27 30.08 -12.34
N TRP A 33 -13.95 31.06 -11.50
CA TRP A 33 -12.69 31.11 -10.74
C TRP A 33 -12.58 29.99 -9.71
N ILE A 34 -13.67 29.69 -8.98
CA ILE A 34 -13.69 28.59 -8.00
C ILE A 34 -13.46 27.25 -8.68
N MET A 35 -14.12 27.00 -9.82
CA MET A 35 -13.93 25.77 -10.60
C MET A 35 -12.50 25.65 -11.16
N TRP A 36 -11.88 26.76 -11.54
CA TRP A 36 -10.50 26.79 -12.04
C TRP A 36 -9.48 26.49 -10.93
N VAL A 37 -9.63 27.13 -9.77
CA VAL A 37 -8.79 26.86 -8.59
C VAL A 37 -8.99 25.44 -8.09
N LEU A 38 -10.23 24.95 -8.04
CA LEU A 38 -10.54 23.56 -7.67
C LEU A 38 -9.91 22.57 -8.65
N GLY A 39 -9.97 22.85 -9.95
CA GLY A 39 -9.31 22.04 -10.98
C GLY A 39 -7.79 21.99 -10.82
N ILE A 40 -7.15 23.14 -10.55
CA ILE A 40 -5.70 23.21 -10.28
C ILE A 40 -5.35 22.44 -9.00
N LEU A 41 -6.16 22.57 -7.95
CA LEU A 41 -5.97 21.89 -6.68
C LEU A 41 -6.11 20.37 -6.82
N LEU A 42 -7.04 19.90 -7.65
CA LEU A 42 -7.17 18.48 -8.01
C LEU A 42 -5.99 17.99 -8.85
N ILE A 43 -5.49 18.79 -9.80
CA ILE A 43 -4.32 18.44 -10.62
C ILE A 43 -3.04 18.40 -9.78
N LEU A 44 -2.84 19.35 -8.86
CA LEU A 44 -1.74 19.35 -7.90
C LEU A 44 -1.86 18.20 -6.89
N GLY A 45 -3.07 17.95 -6.39
CA GLY A 45 -3.36 16.85 -5.46
C GLY A 45 -3.11 15.48 -6.08
N ASN A 46 -3.42 15.30 -7.36
CA ASN A 46 -3.15 14.06 -8.08
C ASN A 46 -1.63 13.82 -8.29
N ARG A 47 -0.84 14.89 -8.46
CA ARG A 47 0.63 14.80 -8.50
C ARG A 47 1.27 14.44 -7.15
N TYR A 48 0.53 14.46 -6.04
CA TYR A 48 1.03 14.06 -4.73
C TYR A 48 1.02 12.55 -4.49
N ARG A 49 0.28 11.77 -5.31
CA ARG A 49 0.45 10.32 -5.38
C ARG A 49 1.70 10.00 -6.19
N ARG A 50 2.88 10.30 -5.63
CA ARG A 50 4.13 9.72 -6.14
C ARG A 50 3.96 8.20 -6.13
N PRO A 51 4.13 7.50 -7.27
CA PRO A 51 4.27 6.05 -7.22
C PRO A 51 5.42 5.76 -6.28
N VAL A 52 5.16 4.97 -5.24
CA VAL A 52 6.18 4.67 -4.25
C VAL A 52 7.17 3.71 -4.89
N ASP A 53 8.36 4.19 -5.22
CA ASP A 53 9.38 3.39 -5.87
C ASP A 53 9.82 2.24 -4.94
N PRO A 54 9.56 0.96 -5.30
CA PRO A 54 9.85 -0.17 -4.42
C PRO A 54 11.35 -0.29 -4.10
N ARG A 55 12.21 0.13 -5.05
CA ARG A 55 13.67 0.13 -4.86
C ARG A 55 14.12 1.19 -3.87
N ALA A 56 13.56 2.40 -3.94
CA ALA A 56 13.87 3.47 -3.00
C ALA A 56 13.43 3.09 -1.58
N LEU A 57 12.25 2.47 -1.45
CA LEU A 57 11.80 1.92 -0.17
C LEU A 57 12.72 0.82 0.34
N ALA A 58 13.21 -0.08 -0.52
CA ALA A 58 14.11 -1.15 -0.10
C ALA A 58 15.43 -0.60 0.47
N VAL A 59 15.97 0.46 -0.14
CA VAL A 59 17.17 1.16 0.37
C VAL A 59 16.89 1.83 1.72
N ALA A 60 15.77 2.58 1.83
CA ALA A 60 15.39 3.23 3.08
C ALA A 60 15.06 2.22 4.19
N ALA A 61 14.43 1.09 3.86
CA ALA A 61 14.16 0.00 4.79
C ALA A 61 15.45 -0.67 5.27
N ALA A 62 16.43 -0.89 4.37
CA ALA A 62 17.76 -1.38 4.75
C ALA A 62 18.51 -0.40 5.66
N ALA A 63 18.25 0.91 5.54
CA ALA A 63 18.75 1.94 6.44
C ALA A 63 17.97 2.02 7.78
N GLY A 64 16.96 1.18 7.99
CA GLY A 64 16.17 1.13 9.24
C GLY A 64 14.99 2.09 9.29
N ASP A 65 14.57 2.71 8.17
CA ASP A 65 13.39 3.58 8.16
C ASP A 65 12.09 2.76 8.31
N ALA A 66 11.49 2.82 9.50
CA ALA A 66 10.24 2.15 9.82
C ALA A 66 9.05 2.57 8.93
N ARG A 67 9.07 3.77 8.32
CA ARG A 67 8.05 4.16 7.33
C ARG A 67 8.26 3.41 6.03
N ALA A 68 9.52 3.29 5.59
CA ALA A 68 9.84 2.58 4.36
C ALA A 68 9.53 1.08 4.47
N VAL A 69 9.85 0.48 5.60
CA VAL A 69 9.51 -0.92 5.93
C VAL A 69 7.99 -1.16 5.85
N ARG A 70 7.18 -0.28 6.46
CA ARG A 70 5.71 -0.36 6.35
C ARG A 70 5.24 -0.16 4.90
N GLY A 71 5.88 0.75 4.16
CA GLY A 71 5.60 0.97 2.74
C GLY A 71 5.80 -0.30 1.90
N LEU A 72 6.90 -1.04 2.13
CA LEU A 72 7.16 -2.32 1.46
C LEU A 72 6.07 -3.35 1.76
N ARG A 73 5.65 -3.47 3.03
CA ARG A 73 4.54 -4.36 3.41
C ARG A 73 3.26 -3.99 2.69
N THR A 74 2.87 -2.72 2.68
CA THR A 74 1.66 -2.27 1.99
C THR A 74 1.71 -2.59 0.51
N LEU A 75 2.84 -2.33 -0.17
CA LEU A 75 3.02 -2.69 -1.58
C LEU A 75 2.97 -4.19 -1.84
N ALA A 76 3.44 -4.99 -0.87
CA ALA A 76 3.34 -6.44 -0.97
C ALA A 76 1.88 -6.91 -0.89
N LEU A 77 1.10 -6.35 0.03
CA LEU A 77 -0.31 -6.67 0.19
C LEU A 77 -1.12 -6.27 -1.05
N THR A 78 -0.82 -5.12 -1.66
CA THR A 78 -1.45 -4.74 -2.93
C THR A 78 -1.06 -5.68 -4.06
N ALA A 79 0.23 -6.05 -4.17
CA ALA A 79 0.68 -7.01 -5.17
C ALA A 79 0.01 -8.39 -5.01
N ARG A 80 -0.23 -8.83 -3.77
CA ARG A 80 -0.98 -10.05 -3.47
C ARG A 80 -2.44 -9.94 -3.93
N ALA A 81 -3.11 -8.82 -3.63
CA ALA A 81 -4.49 -8.57 -4.03
C ALA A 81 -4.65 -8.50 -5.56
N GLU A 82 -3.63 -8.02 -6.27
CA GLU A 82 -3.56 -8.00 -7.74
C GLU A 82 -3.21 -9.37 -8.36
N GLY A 83 -3.11 -10.43 -7.57
CA GLY A 83 -2.76 -11.77 -8.08
C GLY A 83 -1.30 -11.91 -8.50
N ARG A 84 -0.39 -11.11 -7.92
CA ARG A 84 1.07 -11.18 -8.15
C ARG A 84 1.83 -11.68 -6.90
N PRO A 85 1.57 -12.92 -6.44
CA PRO A 85 2.12 -13.45 -5.19
C PRO A 85 3.65 -13.51 -5.15
N ASP A 86 4.34 -13.76 -6.27
CA ASP A 86 5.82 -13.74 -6.28
C ASP A 86 6.39 -12.34 -6.01
N THR A 87 5.68 -11.29 -6.45
CA THR A 87 6.09 -9.92 -6.16
C THR A 87 5.83 -9.56 -4.71
N ALA A 88 4.70 -9.99 -4.17
CA ALA A 88 4.38 -9.84 -2.75
C ALA A 88 5.43 -10.54 -1.87
N GLU A 89 5.81 -11.78 -2.20
CA GLU A 89 6.81 -12.56 -1.47
C GLU A 89 8.17 -11.85 -1.43
N ARG A 90 8.66 -11.33 -2.58
CA ARG A 90 9.93 -10.59 -2.62
C ARG A 90 9.90 -9.33 -1.74
N LEU A 91 8.80 -8.57 -1.79
CA LEU A 91 8.64 -7.34 -1.00
C LEU A 91 8.53 -7.65 0.51
N LEU A 92 7.79 -8.69 0.89
CA LEU A 92 7.71 -9.16 2.28
C LEU A 92 9.07 -9.63 2.78
N ARG A 93 9.84 -10.38 1.97
CA ARG A 93 11.21 -10.78 2.36
C ARG A 93 12.12 -9.59 2.61
N GLN A 94 11.99 -8.50 1.87
CA GLN A 94 12.74 -7.27 2.13
C GLN A 94 12.33 -6.61 3.44
N ALA A 95 11.02 -6.53 3.72
CA ALA A 95 10.51 -6.00 4.98
C ALA A 95 10.90 -6.87 6.19
N VAL A 96 10.90 -8.20 6.04
CA VAL A 96 11.37 -9.16 7.06
C VAL A 96 12.85 -8.97 7.34
N LYS A 97 13.70 -8.77 6.32
CA LYS A 97 15.12 -8.46 6.51
C LYS A 97 15.36 -7.17 7.28
N ALA A 98 14.46 -6.20 7.14
CA ALA A 98 14.47 -4.95 7.90
C ALA A 98 13.80 -5.07 9.29
N GLY A 99 13.38 -6.27 9.70
CA GLY A 99 12.85 -6.55 11.03
C GLY A 99 11.34 -6.39 11.21
N ASP A 100 10.55 -6.25 10.13
CA ASP A 100 9.10 -6.10 10.24
C ASP A 100 8.41 -7.39 10.70
N VAL A 101 7.90 -7.36 11.91
CA VAL A 101 7.23 -8.50 12.55
C VAL A 101 5.92 -8.87 11.82
N GLU A 102 5.17 -7.88 11.34
CA GLU A 102 3.92 -8.12 10.60
C GLU A 102 4.19 -8.77 9.24
N SER A 103 5.28 -8.39 8.55
CA SER A 103 5.66 -9.01 7.28
C SER A 103 6.07 -10.47 7.45
N MET A 104 6.58 -10.88 8.62
CA MET A 104 6.87 -12.29 8.91
C MET A 104 5.59 -13.12 8.95
N TRP A 105 4.53 -12.58 9.56
CA TRP A 105 3.21 -13.20 9.58
C TRP A 105 2.59 -13.27 8.18
N GLU A 106 2.60 -12.15 7.43
CA GLU A 106 2.05 -12.13 6.08
C GLU A 106 2.80 -13.03 5.10
N LEU A 107 4.12 -13.19 5.27
CA LEU A 107 4.92 -14.15 4.51
C LEU A 107 4.53 -15.58 4.85
N GLY A 108 4.32 -15.90 6.13
CA GLY A 108 3.79 -17.19 6.56
C GLY A 108 2.46 -17.52 5.89
N ARG A 109 1.51 -16.56 5.87
CA ARG A 109 0.22 -16.75 5.18
C ARG A 109 0.36 -16.96 3.67
N LEU A 110 1.35 -16.33 3.04
CA LEU A 110 1.60 -16.48 1.61
C LEU A 110 2.18 -17.86 1.29
N VAL A 111 3.10 -18.34 2.13
CA VAL A 111 3.69 -19.68 2.02
C VAL A 111 2.65 -20.75 2.33
N GLU A 112 1.83 -20.56 3.35
CA GLU A 112 0.74 -21.47 3.73
C GLU A 112 -0.20 -21.74 2.55
N GLN A 113 -0.55 -20.68 1.81
CA GLN A 113 -1.41 -20.78 0.64
C GLN A 113 -0.76 -21.52 -0.54
N ARG A 114 0.57 -21.57 -0.62
CA ARG A 114 1.32 -22.18 -1.73
C ARG A 114 1.75 -23.61 -1.44
N GLU A 115 2.31 -23.82 -0.25
CA GLU A 115 3.07 -25.01 0.12
C GLU A 115 2.49 -25.70 1.36
N GLY A 116 1.47 -25.10 1.99
CA GLY A 116 0.83 -25.63 3.17
C GLY A 116 1.45 -25.16 4.48
N LEU A 117 0.81 -25.59 5.57
CA LEU A 117 1.06 -25.08 6.91
C LEU A 117 2.48 -25.38 7.43
N THR A 118 3.01 -26.55 7.10
CA THR A 118 4.34 -27.00 7.51
C THR A 118 5.46 -26.10 6.96
N ALA A 119 5.33 -25.62 5.73
CA ALA A 119 6.28 -24.69 5.14
C ALA A 119 6.14 -23.26 5.73
N ALA A 120 4.94 -22.92 6.22
CA ALA A 120 4.62 -21.62 6.82
C ALA A 120 5.01 -21.51 8.30
N GLU A 121 5.06 -22.62 9.01
CA GLU A 121 5.30 -22.70 10.45
C GLU A 121 6.58 -21.95 10.91
N PRO A 122 7.74 -22.05 10.22
CA PRO A 122 8.93 -21.29 10.61
C PRO A 122 8.71 -19.77 10.58
N TRP A 123 7.92 -19.28 9.63
CA TRP A 123 7.61 -17.85 9.49
C TRP A 123 6.68 -17.37 10.59
N PHE A 124 5.66 -18.17 10.93
CA PHE A 124 4.73 -17.83 12.01
C PHE A 124 5.40 -17.91 13.39
N ARG A 125 6.25 -18.91 13.62
CA ARG A 125 7.05 -19.03 14.84
C ARG A 125 7.96 -17.81 15.01
N MET A 126 8.69 -17.42 13.97
CA MET A 126 9.54 -16.22 14.01
C MET A 126 8.72 -14.95 14.31
N ALA A 127 7.51 -14.82 13.75
CA ALA A 127 6.61 -13.71 14.07
C ALA A 127 6.17 -13.74 15.55
N ALA A 128 5.87 -14.91 16.11
CA ALA A 128 5.49 -15.08 17.51
C ALA A 128 6.64 -14.71 18.46
N GLU A 129 7.84 -15.22 18.21
CA GLU A 129 9.06 -14.90 18.96
C GLU A 129 9.33 -13.39 18.99
N ARG A 130 9.13 -12.71 17.84
CA ARG A 130 9.31 -11.26 17.72
C ARG A 130 8.13 -10.41 18.22
N GLY A 131 7.10 -11.02 18.80
CA GLY A 131 6.04 -10.28 19.48
C GLY A 131 4.75 -10.07 18.70
N HIS A 132 4.55 -10.72 17.55
CA HIS A 132 3.31 -10.60 16.80
C HIS A 132 2.12 -11.11 17.61
N ALA A 133 1.12 -10.26 17.88
CA ALA A 133 0.03 -10.57 18.79
C ALA A 133 -0.78 -11.82 18.37
N VAL A 134 -1.06 -11.97 17.08
CA VAL A 134 -1.81 -13.11 16.53
C VAL A 134 -0.97 -14.39 16.57
N ALA A 135 0.26 -14.37 16.03
CA ALA A 135 1.16 -15.52 16.09
C ALA A 135 1.47 -15.95 17.53
N LYS A 136 1.66 -15.02 18.47
CA LYS A 136 1.82 -15.35 19.90
C LYS A 136 0.61 -16.07 20.48
N ARG A 137 -0.61 -15.72 20.08
CA ARG A 137 -1.82 -16.47 20.51
C ARG A 137 -1.86 -17.86 19.89
N LEU A 138 -1.38 -18.00 18.66
CA LEU A 138 -1.36 -19.26 17.93
C LEU A 138 -0.32 -20.25 18.47
N PHE A 139 0.83 -19.75 18.94
CA PHE A 139 1.94 -20.53 19.51
C PHE A 139 1.98 -20.55 21.05
N ARG A 140 0.93 -20.07 21.73
CA ARG A 140 0.80 -20.30 23.17
C ARG A 140 0.73 -21.83 23.43
N PRO A 141 1.25 -22.32 24.56
CA PRO A 141 1.09 -23.72 24.96
C PRO A 141 -0.40 -24.12 24.88
N GLY A 142 -0.72 -25.16 24.08
CA GLY A 142 -2.09 -25.59 23.79
C GLY A 142 -2.78 -24.92 22.59
N GLY A 143 -2.04 -24.19 21.75
CA GLY A 143 -2.54 -23.55 20.52
C GLY A 143 -2.55 -24.48 19.29
N ALA A 144 -3.28 -24.10 18.24
CA ALA A 144 -3.56 -24.92 17.05
C ALA A 144 -2.33 -25.38 16.24
N LEU A 145 -1.17 -24.73 16.42
CA LEU A 145 0.10 -25.08 15.77
C LEU A 145 1.18 -25.58 16.74
N HIS A 146 0.92 -25.53 18.05
CA HIS A 146 1.87 -25.95 19.08
C HIS A 146 1.18 -26.91 20.07
N PRO A 147 0.79 -28.12 19.61
CA PRO A 147 0.04 -29.08 20.41
C PRO A 147 0.86 -29.68 21.56
N ASP A 148 2.20 -29.74 21.43
CA ASP A 148 3.05 -30.52 22.35
C ASP A 148 3.75 -29.70 23.44
N GLY A 149 3.62 -28.37 23.45
CA GLY A 149 4.13 -27.53 24.56
C GLY A 149 5.62 -27.70 24.90
N ALA A 150 6.41 -28.28 24.01
CA ALA A 150 7.84 -28.45 24.21
C ALA A 150 8.54 -27.20 23.68
N ASP A 151 8.93 -26.31 24.61
CA ASP A 151 10.00 -25.35 24.37
C ASP A 151 11.23 -26.11 23.87
N PRO A 152 11.76 -25.88 22.64
CA PRO A 152 13.19 -26.02 22.48
C PRO A 152 13.82 -24.85 23.24
N ALA A 153 14.47 -25.21 24.36
CA ALA A 153 15.17 -24.37 25.31
C ALA A 153 16.12 -23.32 24.66
N PRO A 154 16.61 -22.32 25.44
CA PRO A 154 16.97 -20.97 24.99
C PRO A 154 18.12 -20.85 23.99
#